data_AF-A0A9W7UIP4-F1
#
_entry.id   AF-A0A9W7UIP4-F1
#
_cell.length_a   1.000
_cell.length_b   1.000
_cell.length_c   1.000
_cell.angle_alpha   90.00
_cell.angle_beta   90.00
_cell.angle_gamma   90.00
#
_symmetry.space_group_name_H-M   'P 1'
#
loop_
_entity.id
_entity.type
_entity.pdbx_description
1 polymer ?
#
loop_
_entity_poly.entity_id
_entity_poly.type
_entity_poly.pdbx_seq_one_letter_code
_entity_poly.pdbx_strand_id
1 'polypeptide(L)' 'MRREKDLLKQWKADLQAIQEEKRLKKKAKKKNKNKKYSIPGNTADFMDGKNTYRKDNGVWKQRNK' A
#
# COMPACT_ATOMS: atom_id res chain seq x y z
N MET A 1 -14.99 13.10 41.91
CA MET A 1 -15.61 13.31 40.58
C MET A 1 -14.66 13.85 39.50
N ARG A 2 -13.71 14.79 39.76
CA ARG A 2 -12.73 15.23 38.71
C ARG A 2 -11.78 14.12 38.24
N ARG A 3 -11.26 13.32 39.17
CA ARG A 3 -10.26 12.26 38.90
C ARG A 3 -10.73 11.19 37.91
N GLU A 4 -12.00 10.81 37.94
CA GLU A 4 -12.55 9.81 37.00
C GLU A 4 -12.62 10.33 35.56
N LYS A 5 -12.95 11.62 35.38
CA LYS A 5 -12.95 12.25 34.06
C LYS A 5 -11.54 12.36 33.49
N ASP A 6 -10.55 12.59 34.35
CA ASP A 6 -9.15 12.65 33.95
C ASP A 6 -8.61 11.26 33.60
N LEU A 7 -8.98 10.23 34.36
CA LEU A 7 -8.70 8.82 34.03
C LEU A 7 -9.29 8.42 32.66
N LEU A 8 -10.53 8.80 32.38
CA LEU A 8 -11.16 8.48 31.09
C LEU A 8 -10.48 9.19 29.92
N LYS A 9 -10.01 10.43 30.12
CA LYS A 9 -9.23 11.17 29.12
C LYS A 9 -7.89 10.51 28.85
N GLN A 10 -7.20 10.08 29.90
CA GLN A 10 -5.92 9.39 29.80
C GLN A 10 -6.07 8.05 29.07
N TRP A 11 -7.11 7.28 29.41
CA TRP A 11 -7.40 6.01 28.76
C TRP A 11 -7.66 6.14 27.26
N LYS A 12 -8.40 7.18 26.84
CA LYS A 12 -8.61 7.49 25.42
C LYS A 12 -7.32 7.87 24.71
N ALA A 13 -6.47 8.69 25.35
CA ALA A 13 -5.19 9.09 24.79
C ALA A 13 -4.26 7.88 24.58
N ASP A 14 -4.19 6.99 25.58
CA ASP A 14 -3.39 5.77 25.49
C ASP A 14 -3.88 4.85 24.37
N LEU A 15 -5.20 4.69 24.21
CA LEU A 15 -5.79 3.89 23.15
C LEU A 15 -5.46 4.45 21.75
N GLN A 16 -5.49 5.78 21.60
CA GLN A 16 -5.11 6.45 20.36
C GLN A 16 -3.61 6.31 20.07
N ALA A 17 -2.75 6.43 21.09
CA ALA A 17 -1.31 6.26 20.96
C ALA A 17 -0.95 4.83 20.49
N ILE A 18 -1.57 3.81 21.08
CA ILE A 18 -1.39 2.40 20.68
C ILE A 18 -1.80 2.18 19.22
N GLN A 19 -2.89 2.83 18.77
CA GLN A 19 -3.37 2.70 17.40
C GLN A 19 -2.41 3.35 16.39
N GLU A 20 -1.89 4.54 16.67
CA GLU A 20 -0.92 5.22 15.81
C GLU A 20 0.43 4.48 15.78
N GLU A 21 0.90 3.95 16.90
CA GLU A 21 2.12 3.12 16.93
C GLU A 21 1.98 1.88 16.02
N LYS A 22 0.84 1.18 16.10
CA LYS A 22 0.52 0.05 15.20
C LYS A 22 0.44 0.50 13.74
N ARG A 23 -0.13 1.68 13.47
CA ARG A 23 -0.23 2.24 12.11
C ARG A 23 1.14 2.55 11.52
N LEU A 24 2.03 3.17 12.30
CA LEU A 24 3.40 3.48 11.90
C LEU A 24 4.20 2.20 11.61
N LYS A 25 4.12 1.19 12.49
CA LYS A 25 4.75 -0.12 12.25
C LYS A 25 4.26 -0.77 10.94
N LYS A 26 2.96 -0.69 10.63
CA LYS A 26 2.40 -1.18 9.35
C LYS A 26 2.91 -0.39 8.16
N LYS A 27 2.95 0.95 8.23
CA LYS A 27 3.48 1.82 7.16
C LYS A 27 4.96 1.54 6.87
N ALA A 28 5.79 1.39 7.90
CA ALA A 28 7.21 1.06 7.76
C ALA A 28 7.39 -0.30 7.07
N LYS A 29 6.64 -1.34 7.49
CA LYS A 29 6.65 -2.65 6.83
C LYS A 29 6.22 -2.56 5.36
N LYS A 30 5.18 -1.78 5.03
CA LYS A 30 4.73 -1.57 3.65
C LYS A 30 5.78 -0.86 2.79
N LYS A 31 6.41 0.19 3.32
CA LYS A 31 7.48 0.93 2.62
C LYS A 31 8.68 0.04 2.30
N ASN A 32 9.08 -0.83 3.24
CA ASN A 32 10.19 -1.76 3.02
C ASN A 32 9.83 -2.88 2.02
N LYS A 33 8.62 -3.45 2.09
CA LYS A 33 8.15 -4.42 1.08
C LYS A 33 8.10 -3.78 -0.30
N ASN A 34 7.52 -2.59 -0.41
CA ASN A 34 7.42 -1.89 -1.67
C ASN A 34 8.80 -1.56 -2.24
N LYS A 35 9.82 -1.23 -1.42
CA LYS A 35 11.19 -1.03 -1.88
C LYS A 35 11.81 -2.26 -2.54
N LYS A 36 11.59 -3.47 -1.99
CA LYS A 36 12.16 -4.72 -2.56
C LYS A 36 11.59 -5.03 -3.95
N TYR A 37 10.32 -4.68 -4.18
CA TYR A 37 9.63 -4.85 -5.47
C TYR A 37 9.43 -3.53 -6.21
N SER A 38 10.15 -2.48 -5.82
CA SER A 38 10.05 -1.17 -6.44
C SER A 38 10.83 -1.26 -7.73
N ILE A 39 10.13 -1.29 -8.87
CA ILE A 39 10.78 -1.20 -10.17
C ILE A 39 11.33 0.23 -10.29
N PRO A 40 12.66 0.42 -10.38
CA PRO A 40 13.23 1.74 -10.60
C PRO A 40 12.98 2.14 -12.07
N GLY A 41 12.22 3.20 -12.29
CA GLY A 41 11.86 3.69 -13.63
C GLY A 41 10.39 4.09 -13.74
N ASN A 42 10.01 4.68 -14.88
CA ASN A 42 8.61 4.99 -15.17
C ASN A 42 7.86 3.69 -15.49
N THR A 43 7.18 3.12 -14.49
CA THR A 43 6.38 1.89 -14.66
C THR A 43 5.37 1.99 -15.81
N ALA A 44 4.93 3.20 -16.17
CA ALA A 44 4.03 3.42 -17.29
C ALA A 44 4.65 3.01 -18.64
N ASP A 45 5.97 3.18 -18.82
CA ASP A 45 6.68 2.77 -20.04
C ASP A 45 6.93 1.26 -20.08
N PHE A 46 7.06 0.61 -18.91
CA PHE A 46 7.23 -0.85 -18.80
C PHE A 46 5.90 -1.62 -18.89
N MET A 47 4.84 -1.11 -18.26
CA MET A 47 3.47 -1.61 -18.36
C MET A 47 2.76 -1.08 -19.61
N ASP A 48 3.52 -0.87 -20.68
CA ASP A 48 2.98 -0.44 -21.96
C ASP A 48 2.17 -1.60 -22.58
N GLY A 49 0.87 -1.36 -22.77
CA GLY A 49 -0.06 -2.26 -23.46
C GLY A 49 0.34 -2.62 -24.90
N LYS A 50 1.33 -1.95 -25.48
CA LYS A 50 1.88 -2.21 -26.82
C LYS A 50 2.54 -3.59 -26.97
N ASN A 51 3.05 -4.16 -25.88
CA ASN A 51 3.60 -5.53 -25.87
C ASN A 51 2.61 -6.57 -25.30
N THR A 52 1.34 -6.20 -25.13
CA THR A 52 0.33 -7.13 -24.65
C THR A 52 -0.11 -8.05 -25.79
N TYR A 53 0.07 -9.36 -25.58
CA TYR A 53 -0.46 -10.40 -26.46
C TYR A 53 -1.89 -10.73 -26.07
N ARG A 54 -2.76 -10.85 -27.07
CA ARG A 54 -4.12 -11.35 -26.91
C ARG A 54 -4.32 -12.56 -27.81
N LYS A 55 -5.17 -13.48 -27.37
CA LYS A 55 -5.62 -14.59 -28.20
C LYS A 55 -6.78 -14.11 -29.06
N ASP A 56 -6.60 -14.11 -30.38
CA ASP A 56 -7.63 -13.76 -31.35
C ASP A 56 -7.79 -14.90 -32.35
N ASN A 57 -9.01 -15.43 -32.47
CA ASN A 57 -9.32 -16.61 -33.29
C ASN A 57 -8.33 -17.79 -33.08
N GLY A 58 -7.95 -18.03 -31.82
CA GLY A 58 -7.01 -19.11 -31.45
C GLY A 58 -5.52 -18.80 -31.65
N VAL A 59 -5.18 -17.69 -32.32
CA VAL A 59 -3.81 -17.28 -32.60
C VAL A 59 -3.37 -16.19 -31.62
N TRP A 60 -2.15 -16.29 -31.10
CA TRP A 60 -1.55 -15.22 -30.30
C TRP A 60 -1.15 -14.07 -31.21
N LYS A 61 -1.79 -12.91 -31.03
CA LYS A 61 -1.48 -11.68 -31.76
C LYS A 61 -1.04 -10.59 -30.79
N GLN A 62 -0.02 -9.84 -31.19
CA GLN A 62 0.41 -8.65 -30.47
C GLN A 62 -0.52 -7.49 -30.86
N ARG A 63 -0.97 -6.69 -29.88
CA ARG A 63 -1.96 -5.62 -30.10
C ARG A 63 -1.54 -4.55 -31.11
N ASN A 64 -0.24 -4.38 -31.34
CA ASN A 64 0.35 -3.35 -32.20
C ASN A 64 0.70 -3.83 -33.62
N LYS A 65 0.36 -5.06 -33.99
CA LYS A 65 0.68 -5.63 -35.31
C LYS A 65 -0.58 -5.98 -36.10
#